data_AF-A0A2V4ARH8-F1
#
_entry.id   AF-A0A2V4ARH8-F1
#
_cell.length_a   1.000
_cell.length_b   1.000
_cell.length_c   1.000
_cell.angle_alpha   90.00
_cell.angle_beta   90.00
_cell.angle_gamma   90.00
#
_symmetry.space_group_name_H-M   'P 1'
#
loop_
_entity.id
_entity.type
_entity.pdbx_description
1 polymer ?
#
loop_
_entity_poly.entity_id
_entity_poly.type
_entity_poly.pdbx_seq_one_letter_code
_entity_poly.pdbx_strand_id
1 'polypeptide(L)'
;MIEELQYYAAPRRLPREAVRRLNDADTTCQRVELAVTNSGDRLGAEYRTRLEAAVREVRGALSKRDAELAAQRAEVLEIVLEEAGDLLPLGYASGLVDAIRAG
;
A
#
# COMPACT_ATOMS: atom_id res chain seq x y z
N MET A 1 -31.29 19.55 -38.65
CA MET A 1 -30.85 18.17 -38.36
C MET A 1 -29.77 18.28 -37.32
N ILE A 2 -30.15 18.13 -36.04
CA ILE A 2 -29.20 18.17 -34.92
C ILE A 2 -28.84 16.70 -34.70
N GLU A 3 -27.73 16.25 -35.30
CA GLU A 3 -27.18 14.94 -34.95
C GLU A 3 -26.53 15.07 -33.57
N GLU A 4 -27.27 14.59 -32.57
CA GLU A 4 -26.86 14.57 -31.18
C GLU A 4 -25.54 13.80 -31.03
N LEU A 5 -24.57 14.48 -30.42
CA LEU A 5 -23.34 13.94 -29.88
C LEU A 5 -23.65 12.89 -28.80
N GLN A 6 -23.90 11.65 -29.20
CA GLN A 6 -23.89 10.52 -28.28
C GLN A 6 -22.44 10.11 -27.98
N TYR A 7 -21.72 10.99 -27.27
CA TYR A 7 -20.46 10.64 -26.63
C TYR A 7 -20.78 9.88 -25.34
N TYR A 8 -21.21 8.63 -25.47
CA TYR A 8 -21.26 7.69 -24.35
C TYR A 8 -19.81 7.40 -23.93
N ALA A 9 -19.30 8.16 -22.97
CA ALA A 9 -18.06 7.85 -22.27
C ALA A 9 -18.28 6.56 -21.48
N ALA A 10 -18.05 5.41 -22.11
CA ALA A 10 -17.96 4.14 -21.40
C ALA A 10 -16.96 4.31 -20.23
N PRO A 11 -17.23 3.78 -19.03
CA PRO A 11 -16.29 3.84 -17.93
C PRO A 11 -14.98 3.25 -18.41
N ARG A 12 -13.95 4.10 -18.53
CA ARG A 12 -12.65 3.75 -19.08
C ARG A 12 -12.07 2.65 -18.19
N ARG A 13 -12.20 1.40 -18.61
CA ARG A 13 -11.65 0.25 -17.89
C ARG A 13 -10.13 0.47 -17.82
N LEU A 14 -9.59 0.44 -16.60
CA LEU A 14 -8.15 0.51 -16.41
C LEU A 14 -7.48 -0.65 -17.13
N PRO A 15 -6.28 -0.43 -17.72
CA PRO A 15 -5.52 -1.53 -18.27
C PRO A 15 -5.25 -2.57 -17.18
N ARG A 16 -5.16 -3.86 -17.55
CA ARG A 16 -4.95 -4.96 -16.60
C ARG A 16 -3.75 -4.74 -15.68
N GLU A 17 -2.69 -4.15 -16.23
CA GLU A 17 -1.49 -3.80 -15.47
C GLU A 17 -1.76 -2.75 -14.39
N ALA A 18 -2.54 -1.71 -14.69
CA ALA A 18 -2.93 -0.71 -13.69
C ALA A 18 -3.79 -1.32 -12.58
N VAL A 19 -4.71 -2.23 -12.94
CA VAL A 19 -5.49 -2.98 -11.93
C VAL A 19 -4.57 -3.83 -11.06
N ARG A 20 -3.58 -4.52 -11.66
CA ARG A 20 -2.59 -5.30 -10.90
C ARG A 20 -1.84 -4.42 -9.92
N ARG A 21 -1.27 -3.30 -10.38
CA ARG A 21 -0.52 -2.36 -9.52
C ARG A 21 -1.36 -1.80 -8.37
N LEU A 22 -2.63 -1.48 -8.61
CA LEU A 22 -3.54 -1.03 -7.55
C LEU A 22 -3.79 -2.14 -6.52
N ASN A 23 -4.00 -3.38 -6.96
CA ASN A 23 -4.20 -4.51 -6.07
C ASN A 23 -2.92 -4.85 -5.28
N ASP A 24 -1.76 -4.80 -5.92
CA ASP A 24 -0.46 -5.03 -5.28
C ASP A 24 -0.24 -3.97 -4.18
N ALA A 25 -0.45 -2.69 -4.49
CA ALA A 25 -0.34 -1.58 -3.53
C ALA A 25 -1.35 -1.69 -2.37
N ASP A 26 -2.58 -2.11 -2.65
CA ASP A 26 -3.59 -2.36 -1.60
C ASP A 26 -3.20 -3.51 -0.68
N THR A 27 -2.67 -4.60 -1.26
CA THR A 27 -2.16 -5.76 -0.50
C THR A 27 -1.01 -5.35 0.43
N THR A 28 -0.05 -4.59 -0.08
CA THR A 28 1.06 -4.04 0.73
C THR A 28 0.52 -3.15 1.86
N CYS A 29 -0.47 -2.30 1.58
CA CYS A 29 -1.09 -1.44 2.58
C CYS A 29 -1.72 -2.24 3.73
N GLN A 30 -2.53 -3.24 3.42
CA GLN A 30 -3.18 -4.11 4.41
C GLN A 30 -2.15 -4.87 5.26
N ARG A 31 -1.09 -5.36 4.62
CA ARG A 31 -0.02 -6.10 5.29
C ARG A 31 0.73 -5.23 6.31
N VAL A 32 1.03 -3.98 5.95
CA VAL A 32 1.69 -3.05 6.88
C VAL A 32 0.78 -2.64 8.02
N GLU A 33 -0.50 -2.38 7.76
CA GLU A 33 -1.47 -2.07 8.81
C GLU A 33 -1.57 -3.19 9.84
N LEU A 34 -1.56 -4.44 9.38
CA LEU A 34 -1.50 -5.62 10.24
C LEU A 34 -0.19 -5.67 11.03
N ALA A 35 0.96 -5.42 10.38
CA ALA A 35 2.25 -5.39 11.04
C ALA A 35 2.32 -4.30 12.13
N VAL A 36 1.83 -3.08 11.87
CA VAL A 36 1.76 -1.98 12.85
C VAL A 36 0.88 -2.37 14.04
N THR A 37 -0.28 -2.97 13.77
CA THR A 37 -1.21 -3.44 14.81
C THR A 37 -0.58 -4.52 15.67
N ASN A 38 0.11 -5.49 15.06
CA ASN A 38 0.75 -6.61 15.76
C ASN A 38 2.04 -6.20 16.50
N SER A 39 2.72 -5.16 16.03
CA SER A 39 3.98 -4.70 16.63
C SER A 39 3.77 -4.01 17.97
N GLY A 40 2.55 -3.51 18.26
CA GLY A 40 2.26 -2.78 19.48
C GLY A 40 3.31 -1.67 19.70
N ASP A 41 3.75 -1.47 20.93
CA ASP A 41 4.68 -0.38 21.28
C ASP A 41 6.14 -0.62 20.87
N ARG A 42 6.45 -1.77 20.25
CA ARG A 42 7.82 -2.14 19.85
C ARG A 42 8.33 -1.34 18.66
N LEU A 43 7.42 -0.84 17.83
CA LEU A 43 7.76 -0.14 16.59
C LEU A 43 8.29 1.28 16.84
N GLY A 44 8.14 1.80 18.07
CA GLY A 44 8.48 3.20 18.39
C GLY A 44 7.49 4.20 17.80
N ALA A 45 7.23 5.30 18.52
CA ALA A 45 6.24 6.29 18.12
C ALA A 45 6.57 6.98 16.78
N GLU A 46 7.86 7.15 16.49
CA GLU A 46 8.34 7.76 15.24
C GLU A 46 7.99 6.90 14.02
N TYR A 47 8.40 5.62 13.99
CA TYR A 47 8.11 4.75 12.87
C TYR A 47 6.62 4.43 12.75
N ARG A 48 5.89 4.33 13.86
CA ARG A 48 4.42 4.16 13.82
C ARG A 48 3.80 5.34 13.07
N THR A 49 4.21 6.56 13.40
CA THR A 49 3.74 7.77 12.72
C THR A 49 4.12 7.78 11.24
N ARG A 50 5.35 7.39 10.89
CA ARG A 50 5.81 7.32 9.49
C ARG A 50 5.05 6.28 8.68
N LEU A 51 4.83 5.07 9.22
CA LEU A 51 4.06 4.01 8.56
C LEU A 51 2.59 4.41 8.40
N GLU A 52 1.96 5.00 9.42
CA GLU A 52 0.58 5.50 9.32
C GLU A 52 0.45 6.60 8.25
N ALA A 53 1.43 7.50 8.15
CA ALA A 53 1.46 8.53 7.12
C ALA A 53 1.60 7.90 5.72
N ALA A 54 2.55 6.98 5.54
CA ALA A 54 2.77 6.30 4.26
C ALA A 54 1.54 5.47 3.82
N VAL A 55 0.89 4.76 4.75
CA VAL A 55 -0.39 4.06 4.51
C VAL A 55 -1.47 5.02 4.00
N ARG A 56 -1.61 6.20 4.61
CA ARG A 56 -2.58 7.20 4.15
C ARG A 56 -2.28 7.69 2.74
N GLU A 57 -1.02 7.85 2.38
CA GLU A 57 -0.62 8.24 1.02
C GLU A 57 -0.98 7.16 -0.01
N VAL A 58 -0.72 5.89 0.29
CA VAL A 58 -1.12 4.75 -0.55
C VAL A 58 -2.64 4.73 -0.72
N ARG A 59 -3.41 4.78 0.37
CA ARG A 59 -4.89 4.82 0.33
C ARG A 59 -5.43 6.02 -0.46
N GLY A 60 -4.75 7.17 -0.38
CA GLY A 60 -5.08 8.35 -1.17
C GLY A 60 -4.90 8.13 -2.66
N ALA A 61 -3.82 7.45 -3.07
CA ALA A 61 -3.57 7.07 -4.46
C ALA A 61 -4.56 6.00 -4.96
N LEU A 62 -4.85 4.99 -4.14
CA LEU A 62 -5.84 3.94 -4.42
C LEU A 62 -7.24 4.53 -4.64
N SER A 63 -7.66 5.47 -3.78
CA SER A 63 -8.95 6.16 -3.90
C SER A 63 -9.08 6.95 -5.20
N LYS A 64 -7.96 7.51 -5.69
CA LYS A 64 -7.88 8.20 -7.00
C LYS A 64 -7.74 7.23 -8.18
N ARG A 65 -7.55 5.94 -7.91
CA ARG A 65 -7.24 4.89 -8.89
C ARG A 65 -6.01 5.21 -9.73
N ASP A 66 -5.06 5.93 -9.12
CA ASP A 66 -3.79 6.29 -9.74
C ASP A 66 -2.79 5.16 -9.51
N ALA A 67 -2.67 4.27 -10.49
CA ALA A 67 -1.87 3.05 -10.38
C ALA A 67 -0.37 3.32 -10.27
N GLU A 68 0.11 4.41 -10.86
CA GLU A 68 1.52 4.78 -10.82
C GLU A 68 1.86 5.37 -9.46
N LEU A 69 1.04 6.32 -9.00
CA LEU A 69 1.22 6.89 -7.67
C LEU A 69 1.04 5.85 -6.57
N ALA A 70 0.08 4.93 -6.69
CA ALA A 70 -0.13 3.88 -5.70
C ALA A 70 1.08 2.94 -5.60
N ALA A 71 1.68 2.56 -6.74
CA ALA A 71 2.88 1.75 -6.76
C ALA A 71 4.08 2.47 -6.11
N GLN A 72 4.32 3.72 -6.47
CA GLN A 72 5.42 4.51 -5.88
C GLN A 72 5.25 4.70 -4.36
N ARG A 73 4.02 4.94 -3.90
CA ARG A 73 3.75 5.07 -2.46
C ARG A 73 3.85 3.73 -1.74
N ALA A 74 3.49 2.63 -2.39
CA ALA A 74 3.66 1.30 -1.82
C ALA A 74 5.14 0.92 -1.67
N GLU A 75 5.99 1.29 -2.62
CA GLU A 75 7.45 1.08 -2.51
C GLU A 75 8.05 1.88 -1.34
N VAL A 76 7.66 3.16 -1.19
CA VAL A 76 8.07 3.97 -0.02
C VAL A 76 7.58 3.33 1.29
N LEU A 77 6.35 2.81 1.30
CA LEU A 77 5.78 2.13 2.47
C LEU A 77 6.58 0.88 2.86
N GLU A 78 7.05 0.10 1.88
CA GLU A 78 7.91 -1.06 2.13
C GLU A 78 9.27 -0.67 2.69
N ILE A 79 9.91 0.38 2.17
CA ILE A 79 11.18 0.89 2.71
C ILE A 79 11.04 1.29 4.18
N VAL A 80 9.99 2.05 4.52
CA VAL A 80 9.75 2.47 5.92
C VAL A 80 9.47 1.25 6.82
N LEU A 81 8.83 0.20 6.30
CA LEU A 81 8.59 -1.04 7.03
C LEU A 81 9.89 -1.80 7.29
N GLU A 82 10.78 -1.89 6.29
CA GLU A 82 12.10 -2.51 6.45
C GLU A 82 12.94 -1.77 7.48
N GLU A 83 13.01 -0.43 7.42
CA GLU A 83 13.71 0.38 8.42
C GLU A 83 13.16 0.15 9.84
N ALA A 84 11.84 0.00 9.98
CA ALA A 84 11.20 -0.31 11.27
C ALA A 84 11.49 -1.76 11.73
N GLY A 85 11.65 -2.69 10.78
CA GLY A 85 11.93 -4.11 11.02
C GLY A 85 13.39 -4.39 11.39
N ASP A 86 14.36 -3.68 10.81
CA ASP A 86 15.79 -3.78 11.14
C ASP A 86 16.09 -3.32 12.58
N LEU A 87 15.20 -2.51 13.16
CA LEU A 87 15.22 -2.13 14.57
C LEU A 87 14.65 -3.20 15.52
N LEU A 88 13.94 -4.20 15.01
CA LEU A 88 13.45 -5.32 15.82
C LEU A 88 14.57 -6.37 15.94
N PRO A 89 15.05 -6.69 17.16
CA PRO A 89 16.16 -7.62 17.33
C PRO A 89 15.85 -8.97 16.68
N LEU A 90 16.88 -9.52 15.98
CA LEU A 90 16.93 -10.70 15.10
C LEU A 90 16.22 -11.99 15.58
N GLY A 91 15.66 -12.04 16.79
CA GLY A 91 14.81 -13.13 17.28
C GLY A 91 13.35 -13.09 16.79
N TYR A 92 12.88 -11.97 16.21
CA TYR A 92 11.49 -11.82 15.74
C TYR A 92 11.33 -11.62 14.23
N ALA A 93 12.43 -11.37 13.51
CA ALA A 93 12.41 -11.19 12.05
C ALA A 93 11.87 -12.45 11.32
N SER A 94 12.11 -13.66 11.85
CA SER A 94 11.52 -14.87 11.28
C SER A 94 9.99 -14.84 11.36
N GLY A 95 9.40 -14.50 12.52
CA GLY A 95 7.95 -14.53 12.67
C GLY A 95 7.20 -13.46 11.86
N LEU A 96 7.77 -12.27 11.71
CA LEU A 96 7.12 -11.17 10.99
C LEU A 96 7.30 -11.32 9.46
N VAL A 97 8.48 -11.76 9.00
CA VAL A 97 8.72 -12.07 7.57
C VAL A 97 8.00 -13.35 7.13
N ASP A 98 7.92 -14.38 7.98
CA ASP A 98 7.16 -15.61 7.69
C ASP A 98 5.64 -15.33 7.67
N ALA A 99 5.12 -14.48 8.56
CA ALA A 99 3.72 -14.02 8.50
C ALA A 99 3.42 -13.15 7.27
N ILE A 100 4.41 -12.39 6.79
CA ILE A 100 4.34 -11.56 5.58
C ILE A 100 4.40 -12.40 4.29
N ARG A 101 5.01 -13.59 4.32
CA ARG A 101 5.21 -14.48 3.15
C ARG A 101 4.18 -15.61 3.06
N ALA A 102 3.45 -15.90 4.13
CA ALA A 102 2.47 -16.99 4.20
C ALA A 102 1.00 -16.59 3.93
N GLY A 103 0.70 -15.29 3.78
CA GLY A 103 -0.61 -14.78 3.36
C GLY A 103 -0.59 -14.26 1.94
#